data_AF-A0A2M8RYV5-F1
#
_entry.id   AF-A0A2M8RYV5-F1
#
_cell.length_a   1.000
_cell.length_b   1.000
_cell.length_c   1.000
_cell.angle_alpha   90.00
_cell.angle_beta   90.00
_cell.angle_gamma   90.00
#
_symmetry.space_group_name_H-M   'P 1'
#
loop_
_entity.id
_entity.type
_entity.pdbx_description
1 polymer ?
#
loop_
_entity_poly.entity_id
_entity_poly.type
_entity_poly.pdbx_seq_one_letter_code
_entity_poly.pdbx_strand_id
1 'polypeptide(L)'
;MNNQNDLFDNLQIKDLNPNKNQIKNWYFITNHYNFGYMLAAGFIQNLKMYGIDPHFDLTEIFDGNIVLYPDNLSLEKIENYIEEENQKRNGKRKRKYTTCFLMLNINEINTKAKAFKNGEWIDFSLPAKDFSGVECLLFSKALPISLIKEIKVLNKKQDDKALQDNALDFANIPLNYFETKKIANTTYRQKTETDLEKLQQNLPHFDTEHSEKFKLISLSRIGSLLAVLYQLGNQYDFANKLLDTLDADNPAKFSLYQCFHHNEQKSDPSVHLLNEVLHSLIFNEYTDAKAEILTCLQNLVLQENVQHFKDGLLKTIESQELSFEQRLEKYPNALSASLVIFFAKDNLKGILSEAAKHNLKPETIIYAAIFFAASQPFFELDRNYKPRIFTLKLTEYLSALNISNNFIKLPKTLLSLLSKEWTTAQEKYLLSIVKQYNHSNISLDTIVNLNKLLKDGEIKDGRLHLKNINIEQCIEEKFDRQIFLQELKNIVIDEKLEMEIRKKFE
;
A
#
# COMPACT_ATOMS: atom_id res chain seq x y z
N MET A 1 12.61 -55.11 -63.42
CA MET A 1 12.22 -55.22 -62.00
C MET A 1 13.31 -54.52 -61.20
N ASN A 2 13.16 -53.22 -60.95
CA ASN A 2 12.80 -52.60 -59.65
C ASN A 2 13.91 -52.81 -58.59
N ASN A 3 14.44 -51.84 -57.85
CA ASN A 3 14.04 -50.45 -57.62
C ASN A 3 15.20 -49.70 -56.92
N GLN A 4 15.27 -48.39 -57.19
CA GLN A 4 15.52 -47.26 -56.28
C GLN A 4 16.26 -47.54 -54.94
N ASN A 5 17.39 -46.85 -54.74
CA ASN A 5 17.62 -45.95 -53.59
C ASN A 5 18.99 -45.27 -53.72
N ASP A 6 19.04 -44.26 -54.60
CA ASP A 6 19.87 -43.06 -54.37
C ASP A 6 19.07 -42.11 -53.47
N LEU A 7 19.77 -41.21 -52.78
CA LEU A 7 19.34 -40.26 -51.73
C LEU A 7 19.37 -40.80 -50.30
N PHE A 8 20.56 -40.88 -49.70
CA PHE A 8 20.77 -40.47 -48.30
C PHE A 8 22.22 -40.06 -48.09
N ASP A 9 22.65 -39.02 -48.79
CA ASP A 9 23.81 -38.21 -48.40
C ASP A 9 23.40 -36.74 -48.51
N ASN A 10 23.64 -35.98 -47.44
CA ASN A 10 23.31 -34.56 -47.23
C ASN A 10 21.97 -34.25 -46.55
N LEU A 11 21.85 -34.61 -45.27
CA LEU A 11 21.19 -33.72 -44.30
C LEU A 11 22.06 -33.65 -43.05
N GLN A 12 23.00 -32.70 -43.06
CA GLN A 12 23.55 -32.13 -41.84
C GLN A 12 22.37 -31.58 -41.03
N ILE A 13 21.97 -32.31 -39.99
CA ILE A 13 21.17 -31.74 -38.91
C ILE A 13 22.09 -30.74 -38.22
N LYS A 14 22.04 -29.49 -38.69
CA LYS A 14 22.46 -28.35 -37.87
C LYS A 14 21.62 -28.43 -36.61
N ASP A 15 22.29 -28.53 -35.47
CA ASP A 15 21.73 -28.37 -34.14
C ASP A 15 20.81 -27.15 -34.10
N LEU A 16 19.51 -27.40 -34.27
CA LEU A 16 18.45 -26.46 -33.91
C LEU A 16 18.44 -26.39 -32.40
N ASN A 17 19.29 -25.54 -31.86
CA ASN A 17 19.32 -25.19 -30.46
C ASN A 17 17.98 -24.49 -30.14
N PRO A 18 17.00 -25.15 -29.48
CA PRO A 18 15.62 -24.63 -29.38
C PRO A 18 15.49 -23.44 -28.41
N ASN A 19 16.59 -22.99 -27.79
CA ASN A 19 16.60 -22.04 -26.69
C ASN A 19 17.11 -20.62 -27.03
N LYS A 20 17.43 -20.31 -28.30
CA LYS A 20 18.03 -19.00 -28.64
C LYS A 20 17.04 -17.84 -28.80
N ASN A 21 15.74 -18.09 -28.97
CA ASN A 21 14.74 -17.06 -29.25
C ASN A 21 13.61 -16.94 -28.21
N GLN A 22 13.74 -17.55 -27.04
CA GLN A 22 12.74 -17.32 -25.99
C GLN A 22 12.90 -15.91 -25.43
N ILE A 23 11.86 -15.09 -25.61
CA ILE A 23 11.71 -13.80 -24.94
C ILE A 23 11.78 -14.03 -23.44
N LYS A 24 12.76 -13.42 -22.78
CA LYS A 24 13.01 -13.64 -21.34
C LYS A 24 12.36 -12.58 -20.47
N ASN A 25 12.30 -11.34 -20.95
CA ASN A 25 11.86 -10.21 -20.16
C ASN A 25 10.85 -9.35 -20.92
N TRP A 26 9.98 -8.69 -20.16
CA TRP A 26 8.93 -7.81 -20.65
C TRP A 26 9.00 -6.47 -19.91
N TYR A 27 8.82 -5.38 -20.65
CA TYR A 27 8.96 -4.04 -20.14
C TYR A 27 7.68 -3.24 -20.27
N PHE A 28 7.28 -2.60 -19.17
CA PHE A 28 6.38 -1.45 -19.21
C PHE A 28 7.24 -0.17 -19.26
N ILE A 29 6.81 0.81 -20.06
CA ILE A 29 7.54 2.06 -20.26
C ILE A 29 6.68 3.21 -19.75
N THR A 30 7.25 4.00 -18.86
CA THR A 30 6.61 5.20 -18.32
C THR A 30 7.67 6.25 -17.97
N ASN A 31 7.26 7.38 -17.41
CA ASN A 31 8.18 8.37 -16.87
C ASN A 31 8.23 8.28 -15.34
N HIS A 32 9.34 8.75 -14.74
CA HIS A 32 9.56 8.68 -13.29
C HIS A 32 8.44 9.30 -12.44
N TYR A 33 7.77 10.36 -12.89
CA TYR A 33 6.63 10.97 -12.17
C TYR A 33 5.41 10.05 -12.14
N ASN A 34 4.96 9.59 -13.31
CA ASN A 34 3.85 8.65 -13.40
C ASN A 34 4.15 7.35 -12.64
N PHE A 35 5.39 6.88 -12.73
CA PHE A 35 5.85 5.74 -11.94
C PHE A 35 5.72 5.99 -10.43
N GLY A 36 6.04 7.19 -9.94
CA GLY A 36 5.82 7.58 -8.55
C GLY A 36 4.36 7.47 -8.11
N TYR A 37 3.42 7.92 -8.95
CA TYR A 37 1.98 7.73 -8.69
C TYR A 37 1.56 6.26 -8.73
N MET A 38 2.05 5.48 -9.70
CA MET A 38 1.76 4.04 -9.79
C MET A 38 2.28 3.28 -8.56
N LEU A 39 3.48 3.64 -8.07
CA LEU A 39 4.00 3.14 -6.80
C LEU A 39 3.08 3.54 -5.65
N ALA A 40 2.70 4.81 -5.54
CA ALA A 40 1.81 5.27 -4.48
C ALA A 40 0.44 4.59 -4.50
N ALA A 41 -0.09 4.28 -5.68
CA ALA A 41 -1.36 3.59 -5.86
C ALA A 41 -1.26 2.07 -5.71
N GLY A 42 -0.06 1.52 -5.89
CA GLY A 42 0.18 0.09 -5.81
C GLY A 42 -0.09 -0.71 -7.08
N PHE A 43 -0.43 -0.03 -8.17
CA PHE A 43 -0.67 -0.66 -9.46
C PHE A 43 -0.05 0.15 -10.59
N ILE A 44 0.49 -0.58 -11.57
CA ILE A 44 0.75 -0.12 -12.93
C ILE A 44 -0.62 -0.01 -13.61
N GLN A 45 -1.02 1.20 -14.02
CA GLN A 45 -2.33 1.48 -14.61
C GLN A 45 -2.37 2.88 -15.25
N ASN A 46 -3.46 3.20 -15.94
CA ASN A 46 -3.73 4.56 -16.39
C ASN A 46 -4.11 5.46 -15.21
N LEU A 47 -3.31 6.50 -14.97
CA LEU A 47 -3.51 7.44 -13.87
C LEU A 47 -4.74 8.34 -14.04
N LYS A 48 -5.26 8.52 -15.26
CA LYS A 48 -6.53 9.24 -15.49
C LYS A 48 -7.70 8.58 -14.77
N MET A 49 -7.63 7.28 -14.48
CA MET A 49 -8.65 6.57 -13.70
C MET A 49 -8.83 7.15 -12.30
N TYR A 50 -7.82 7.83 -11.76
CA TYR A 50 -7.87 8.51 -10.46
C TYR A 50 -8.16 10.01 -10.55
N GLY A 51 -8.49 10.55 -11.73
CA GLY A 51 -8.68 11.99 -11.89
C GLY A 51 -7.40 12.82 -11.77
N ILE A 52 -6.24 12.16 -11.73
CA ILE A 52 -4.93 12.80 -11.85
C ILE A 52 -4.75 13.15 -13.33
N ASP A 53 -4.30 14.35 -13.64
CA ASP A 53 -3.84 14.71 -14.98
C ASP A 53 -2.39 14.23 -15.14
N PRO A 54 -2.15 13.08 -15.78
CA PRO A 54 -0.81 12.51 -15.82
C PRO A 54 0.08 13.28 -16.80
N HIS A 55 1.38 13.17 -16.56
CA HIS A 55 2.32 13.44 -17.64
C HIS A 55 2.11 12.41 -18.74
N PHE A 56 2.42 12.79 -19.99
CA PHE A 56 2.19 11.90 -21.11
C PHE A 56 2.93 10.58 -20.94
N ASP A 57 2.22 9.47 -21.13
CA ASP A 57 2.78 8.14 -21.27
C ASP A 57 1.95 7.27 -22.23
N LEU A 58 2.40 6.02 -22.42
CA LEU A 58 1.78 5.10 -23.38
C LEU A 58 0.37 4.70 -23.01
N THR A 59 -0.03 4.74 -21.73
CA THR A 59 -1.40 4.41 -21.35
C THR A 59 -2.41 5.37 -21.96
N GLU A 60 -2.00 6.59 -22.33
CA GLU A 60 -2.86 7.54 -23.05
C GLU A 60 -3.06 7.18 -24.52
N ILE A 61 -2.07 6.55 -25.14
CA ILE A 61 -2.15 6.11 -26.55
C ILE A 61 -3.07 4.90 -26.66
N PHE A 62 -2.96 4.00 -25.68
CA PHE A 62 -3.64 2.73 -25.68
C PHE A 62 -4.94 2.75 -24.89
N ASP A 63 -5.63 3.90 -24.85
CA ASP A 63 -6.95 4.07 -24.21
C ASP A 63 -7.05 3.46 -22.81
N GLY A 64 -6.06 3.75 -21.98
CA GLY A 64 -5.92 3.26 -20.62
C GLY A 64 -5.42 1.83 -20.43
N ASN A 65 -5.18 1.10 -21.52
CA ASN A 65 -4.59 -0.23 -21.47
C ASN A 65 -3.08 -0.17 -21.23
N ILE A 66 -2.56 -1.20 -20.56
CA ILE A 66 -1.15 -1.36 -20.23
C ILE A 66 -0.46 -2.15 -21.33
N VAL A 67 0.57 -1.56 -21.93
CA VAL A 67 1.34 -2.21 -22.99
C VAL A 67 2.68 -2.69 -22.46
N LEU A 68 2.97 -3.97 -22.65
CA LEU A 68 4.26 -4.57 -22.34
C LEU A 68 5.00 -4.91 -23.63
N TYR A 69 6.28 -4.57 -23.67
CA TYR A 69 7.16 -4.85 -24.80
C TYR A 69 8.18 -5.92 -24.43
N PRO A 70 8.43 -6.92 -25.29
CA PRO A 70 9.47 -7.89 -25.09
C PRO A 70 10.86 -7.23 -25.14
N ASP A 71 11.82 -7.85 -24.46
CA ASP A 71 13.16 -7.31 -24.36
C ASP A 71 13.94 -7.27 -25.67
N ASN A 72 13.50 -7.98 -26.70
CA ASN A 72 14.13 -8.05 -28.02
C ASN A 72 13.71 -6.91 -28.97
N LEU A 73 12.95 -5.90 -28.52
CA LEU A 73 12.60 -4.72 -29.31
C LEU A 73 13.44 -3.48 -29.01
N SER A 74 13.62 -2.64 -30.03
CA SER A 74 14.16 -1.28 -29.87
C SER A 74 13.06 -0.36 -29.33
N LEU A 75 13.32 0.27 -28.19
CA LEU A 75 12.37 1.16 -27.51
C LEU A 75 12.71 2.65 -27.68
N GLU A 76 13.75 2.98 -28.45
CA GLU A 76 14.24 4.37 -28.62
C GLU A 76 13.18 5.29 -29.26
N LYS A 77 12.46 4.81 -30.28
CA LYS A 77 11.39 5.59 -30.91
C LYS A 77 10.24 5.89 -29.94
N ILE A 78 9.88 4.89 -29.14
CA ILE A 78 8.81 5.00 -28.14
C ILE A 78 9.22 6.01 -27.06
N GLU A 79 10.46 5.91 -26.57
CA GLU A 79 11.01 6.85 -25.61
C GLU A 79 11.04 8.28 -26.15
N ASN A 80 11.59 8.50 -27.35
CA ASN A 80 11.68 9.82 -27.97
C ASN A 80 10.28 10.43 -28.14
N TYR A 81 9.29 9.63 -28.55
CA TYR A 81 7.91 10.07 -28.68
C TYR A 81 7.32 10.53 -27.35
N ILE A 82 7.51 9.75 -26.27
CA ILE A 82 7.05 10.14 -24.93
C ILE A 82 7.72 11.44 -24.47
N GLU A 83 9.03 11.60 -24.70
CA GLU A 83 9.76 12.83 -24.35
C GLU A 83 9.22 14.05 -25.13
N GLU A 84 8.96 13.91 -26.44
CA GLU A 84 8.46 14.98 -27.30
C GLU A 84 7.04 15.44 -26.89
N GLU A 85 6.11 14.51 -26.66
CA GLU A 85 4.74 14.83 -26.25
C GLU A 85 4.70 15.53 -24.89
N ASN A 86 5.51 15.08 -23.95
CA ASN A 86 5.68 15.71 -22.66
C ASN A 86 6.25 17.14 -22.75
N GLN A 87 7.16 17.39 -23.70
CA GLN A 87 7.68 18.74 -23.97
C GLN A 87 6.61 19.66 -24.54
N LYS A 88 5.72 19.16 -25.42
CA LYS A 88 4.61 19.93 -25.99
C LYS A 88 3.63 20.40 -24.91
N ARG A 89 3.28 19.52 -23.96
CA ARG A 89 2.31 19.82 -22.88
C ARG A 89 2.79 20.87 -21.87
N ASN A 90 4.08 20.90 -21.57
CA ASN A 90 4.64 21.72 -20.50
C ASN A 90 4.90 23.20 -20.84
N GLY A 91 4.69 23.61 -22.10
CA GLY A 91 4.96 24.97 -22.55
C GLY A 91 6.39 25.44 -22.23
N LYS A 92 6.55 26.67 -21.72
CA LYS A 92 7.88 27.30 -21.49
C LYS A 92 8.71 26.67 -20.36
N ARG A 93 8.13 25.87 -19.46
CA ARG A 93 8.86 25.19 -18.38
C ARG A 93 9.25 23.78 -18.85
N LYS A 94 10.46 23.64 -19.41
CA LYS A 94 11.03 22.34 -19.79
C LYS A 94 11.34 21.48 -18.56
N ARG A 95 10.32 20.89 -17.89
CA ARG A 95 10.57 19.81 -16.93
C ARG A 95 11.22 18.66 -17.70
N LYS A 96 12.35 18.18 -17.21
CA LYS A 96 13.08 17.06 -17.81
C LYS A 96 12.45 15.77 -17.29
N TYR A 97 11.96 14.94 -18.20
CA TYR A 97 11.42 13.63 -17.85
C TYR A 97 12.51 12.57 -17.97
N THR A 98 12.57 11.69 -16.98
CA THR A 98 13.34 10.45 -17.04
C THR A 98 12.40 9.31 -17.40
N THR A 99 12.71 8.60 -18.48
CA THR A 99 12.04 7.36 -18.88
C THR A 99 12.45 6.22 -17.94
N CYS A 100 11.47 5.44 -17.50
CA CYS A 100 11.64 4.27 -16.66
C CYS A 100 11.16 3.04 -17.43
N PHE A 101 12.02 2.02 -17.50
CA PHE A 101 11.70 0.72 -18.07
C PHE A 101 11.51 -0.27 -16.93
N LEU A 102 10.26 -0.60 -16.63
CA LEU A 102 9.91 -1.52 -15.55
C LEU A 102 9.92 -2.93 -16.11
N MET A 103 10.76 -3.82 -15.59
CA MET A 103 10.82 -5.22 -16.02
C MET A 103 9.81 -6.05 -15.23
N LEU A 104 8.81 -6.65 -15.88
CA LEU A 104 7.73 -7.39 -15.21
C LEU A 104 7.92 -8.92 -15.24
N ASN A 105 7.50 -9.60 -14.18
CA ASN A 105 7.35 -11.05 -14.13
C ASN A 105 6.04 -11.55 -14.76
N ILE A 106 5.94 -11.57 -16.09
CA ILE A 106 4.68 -11.95 -16.75
C ILE A 106 4.23 -13.40 -16.49
N ASN A 107 5.13 -14.28 -16.02
CA ASN A 107 4.81 -15.67 -15.70
C ASN A 107 3.93 -15.81 -14.46
N GLU A 108 3.88 -14.79 -13.60
CA GLU A 108 2.99 -14.73 -12.43
C GLU A 108 1.59 -14.21 -12.78
N ILE A 109 1.40 -13.73 -14.02
CA ILE A 109 0.11 -13.24 -14.49
C ILE A 109 -0.71 -14.41 -15.03
N ASN A 110 -1.88 -14.64 -14.43
CA ASN A 110 -2.84 -15.66 -14.86
C ASN A 110 -4.12 -15.00 -15.39
N THR A 111 -4.03 -14.38 -16.56
CA THR A 111 -5.15 -13.65 -17.18
C THR A 111 -5.07 -13.68 -18.70
N LYS A 112 -6.14 -13.22 -19.36
CA LYS A 112 -6.17 -12.95 -20.79
C LYS A 112 -5.59 -11.58 -21.09
N ALA A 113 -4.85 -11.50 -22.18
CA ALA A 113 -4.32 -10.28 -22.77
C ALA A 113 -4.63 -10.27 -24.28
N LYS A 114 -4.41 -9.15 -24.94
CA LYS A 114 -4.27 -9.11 -26.40
C LYS A 114 -2.78 -9.11 -26.73
N ALA A 115 -2.38 -9.86 -27.74
CA ALA A 115 -1.01 -9.84 -28.26
C ALA A 115 -1.02 -9.24 -29.65
N PHE A 116 -0.09 -8.32 -29.93
CA PHE A 116 0.18 -7.95 -31.31
C PHE A 116 1.22 -8.92 -31.87
N LYS A 117 0.78 -9.77 -32.80
CA LYS A 117 1.60 -10.84 -33.37
C LYS A 117 1.51 -10.78 -34.88
N ASN A 118 2.67 -10.64 -35.53
CA ASN A 118 2.80 -10.61 -36.99
C ASN A 118 1.88 -9.56 -37.67
N GLY A 119 1.70 -8.38 -37.04
CA GLY A 119 0.87 -7.30 -37.59
C GLY A 119 -0.61 -7.33 -37.20
N GLU A 120 -1.07 -8.29 -36.40
CA GLU A 120 -2.48 -8.39 -36.00
C GLU A 120 -2.64 -8.57 -34.49
N TRP A 121 -3.76 -8.05 -33.95
CA TRP A 121 -4.16 -8.23 -32.56
C TRP A 121 -4.90 -9.56 -32.39
N ILE A 122 -4.37 -10.44 -31.54
CA ILE A 122 -4.96 -11.75 -31.24
C ILE A 122 -5.24 -11.90 -29.74
N ASP A 123 -6.21 -12.75 -29.39
CA ASP A 123 -6.39 -13.18 -28.00
C ASP A 123 -5.19 -14.01 -27.54
N PHE A 124 -4.68 -13.68 -26.36
CA PHE A 124 -3.50 -14.31 -25.80
C PHE A 124 -3.75 -14.67 -24.33
N SER A 125 -3.42 -15.90 -23.93
CA SER A 125 -3.64 -16.36 -22.55
C SER A 125 -2.32 -16.56 -21.85
N LEU A 126 -2.19 -16.03 -20.63
CA LEU A 126 -1.02 -16.20 -19.78
C LEU A 126 -1.30 -17.15 -18.60
N PRO A 127 -0.29 -17.93 -18.14
CA PRO A 127 1.08 -17.98 -18.68
C PRO A 127 1.16 -18.74 -20.01
N ALA A 128 1.95 -18.22 -20.97
CA ALA A 128 2.17 -18.85 -22.27
C ALA A 128 3.54 -19.52 -22.35
N LYS A 129 3.63 -20.62 -23.12
CA LYS A 129 4.91 -21.32 -23.36
C LYS A 129 5.68 -20.78 -24.57
N ASP A 130 5.00 -20.10 -25.48
CA ASP A 130 5.56 -19.60 -26.73
C ASP A 130 5.14 -18.14 -26.95
N PHE A 131 6.14 -17.28 -27.14
CA PHE A 131 6.00 -15.86 -27.46
C PHE A 131 6.55 -15.52 -28.85
N SER A 132 6.81 -16.54 -29.69
CA SER A 132 7.37 -16.35 -31.03
C SER A 132 6.47 -15.44 -31.86
N GLY A 133 7.07 -14.37 -32.40
CA GLY A 133 6.41 -13.35 -33.21
C GLY A 133 5.53 -12.36 -32.45
N VAL A 134 5.49 -12.42 -31.11
CA VAL A 134 4.77 -11.42 -30.31
C VAL A 134 5.62 -10.17 -30.16
N GLU A 135 5.09 -9.04 -30.62
CA GLU A 135 5.75 -7.73 -30.57
C GLU A 135 5.31 -6.93 -29.34
N CYS A 136 4.07 -7.08 -28.88
CA CYS A 136 3.66 -6.52 -27.59
C CYS A 136 2.48 -7.28 -26.99
N LEU A 137 2.30 -7.10 -25.69
CA LEU A 137 1.12 -7.55 -24.95
C LEU A 137 0.36 -6.34 -24.46
N LEU A 138 -0.96 -6.43 -24.49
CA LEU A 138 -1.88 -5.38 -24.10
C LEU A 138 -2.85 -5.93 -23.05
N PHE A 139 -2.87 -5.30 -21.89
CA PHE A 139 -3.71 -5.65 -20.76
C PHE A 139 -4.71 -4.54 -20.51
N SER A 140 -5.97 -4.92 -20.38
CA SER A 140 -7.02 -3.99 -19.98
C SER A 140 -7.11 -3.75 -18.48
N LYS A 141 -6.47 -4.62 -17.69
CA LYS A 141 -6.51 -4.57 -16.23
C LYS A 141 -5.25 -3.97 -15.65
N ALA A 142 -5.41 -3.19 -14.59
CA ALA A 142 -4.30 -2.73 -13.76
C ALA A 142 -3.41 -3.91 -13.35
N LEU A 143 -2.09 -3.75 -13.54
CA LEU A 143 -1.12 -4.75 -13.14
C LEU A 143 -0.51 -4.35 -11.79
N PRO A 144 -0.30 -5.28 -10.87
CA PRO A 144 0.29 -4.99 -9.58
C PRO A 144 1.77 -4.64 -9.70
N ILE A 145 2.21 -3.68 -8.87
CA ILE A 145 3.63 -3.30 -8.86
C ILE A 145 4.56 -4.42 -8.35
N SER A 146 4.02 -5.42 -7.65
CA SER A 146 4.79 -6.58 -7.17
C SER A 146 5.38 -7.42 -8.31
N LEU A 147 4.85 -7.28 -9.53
CA LEU A 147 5.41 -7.92 -10.72
C LEU A 147 6.73 -7.28 -11.17
N ILE A 148 7.05 -6.07 -10.72
CA ILE A 148 8.26 -5.36 -11.12
C ILE A 148 9.47 -6.04 -10.46
N LYS A 149 10.31 -6.68 -11.28
CA LYS A 149 11.58 -7.27 -10.85
C LYS A 149 12.70 -6.25 -10.77
N GLU A 150 12.75 -5.36 -11.76
CA GLU A 150 13.87 -4.45 -11.97
C GLU A 150 13.36 -3.15 -12.58
N ILE A 151 13.93 -2.03 -12.13
CA ILE A 151 13.75 -0.72 -12.74
C ILE A 151 15.01 -0.40 -13.51
N LYS A 152 14.88 -0.20 -14.82
CA LYS A 152 15.99 0.23 -15.67
C LYS A 152 15.81 1.70 -16.01
N VAL A 153 16.86 2.48 -15.74
CA VAL A 153 16.96 3.89 -16.14
C VAL A 153 18.19 4.07 -17.01
N LEU A 154 18.09 4.96 -18.00
CA LEU A 154 19.23 5.31 -18.82
C LEU A 154 20.36 5.89 -17.98
N ASN A 155 21.61 5.55 -18.34
CA ASN A 155 22.80 5.92 -17.58
C ASN A 155 23.17 7.42 -17.72
N LYS A 156 22.25 8.34 -17.42
CA LYS A 156 22.54 9.76 -17.20
C LYS A 156 22.55 9.99 -15.68
N LYS A 157 23.62 10.57 -15.13
CA LYS A 157 23.75 10.81 -13.67
C LYS A 157 22.56 11.56 -13.05
N GLN A 158 21.85 12.37 -13.84
CA GLN A 158 20.68 13.14 -13.40
C GLN A 158 19.41 12.28 -13.23
N ASP A 159 19.32 11.15 -13.91
CA ASP A 159 18.10 10.36 -14.04
C ASP A 159 17.83 9.52 -12.78
N ASP A 160 18.89 8.96 -12.20
CA ASP A 160 18.85 8.23 -10.92
C ASP A 160 18.44 9.15 -9.76
N LYS A 161 19.02 10.36 -9.72
CA LYS A 161 18.64 11.38 -8.74
C LYS A 161 17.19 11.83 -8.91
N ALA A 162 16.73 12.08 -10.15
CA ALA A 162 15.34 12.48 -10.39
C ALA A 162 14.34 11.41 -9.95
N LEU A 163 14.65 10.13 -10.21
CA LEU A 163 13.84 9.01 -9.74
C LEU A 163 13.80 8.95 -8.20
N GLN A 164 14.94 9.10 -7.53
CA GLN A 164 15.03 9.12 -6.07
C GLN A 164 14.29 10.31 -5.46
N ASP A 165 14.52 11.52 -5.97
CA ASP A 165 13.86 12.75 -5.50
C ASP A 165 12.33 12.61 -5.66
N ASN A 166 11.86 12.11 -6.81
CA ASN A 166 10.43 11.92 -7.03
C ASN A 166 9.83 10.83 -6.11
N ALA A 167 10.54 9.72 -5.89
CA ALA A 167 10.05 8.69 -4.97
C ALA A 167 9.96 9.17 -3.51
N LEU A 168 10.79 10.16 -3.11
CA LEU A 168 10.65 10.80 -1.80
C LEU A 168 9.34 11.57 -1.67
N ASP A 169 8.87 12.21 -2.73
CA ASP A 169 7.58 12.94 -2.75
C ASP A 169 6.41 11.98 -2.54
N PHE A 170 6.53 10.75 -3.07
CA PHE A 170 5.50 9.74 -2.92
C PHE A 170 5.63 8.89 -1.67
N ALA A 171 6.77 8.92 -0.95
CA ALA A 171 7.05 8.38 0.40
C ALA A 171 6.65 6.92 0.74
N ASN A 172 5.86 6.25 -0.09
CA ASN A 172 5.06 5.09 0.28
C ASN A 172 5.75 3.78 -0.14
N ILE A 173 6.67 3.81 -1.10
CA ILE A 173 7.41 2.63 -1.55
C ILE A 173 8.90 2.93 -1.62
N PRO A 174 9.73 2.18 -0.88
CA PRO A 174 11.16 2.41 -0.91
C PRO A 174 11.71 1.86 -2.24
N LEU A 175 12.32 2.72 -3.08
CA LEU A 175 12.86 2.28 -4.38
C LEU A 175 13.92 1.18 -4.26
N ASN A 176 14.57 1.05 -3.11
CA ASN A 176 15.55 0.01 -2.82
C ASN A 176 14.96 -1.41 -2.80
N TYR A 177 13.64 -1.57 -2.85
CA TYR A 177 13.00 -2.88 -3.06
C TYR A 177 13.14 -3.36 -4.50
N PHE A 178 13.30 -2.44 -5.44
CA PHE A 178 13.51 -2.77 -6.83
C PHE A 178 14.99 -2.68 -7.14
N GLU A 179 15.52 -3.71 -7.80
CA GLU A 179 16.86 -3.62 -8.34
C GLU A 179 16.87 -2.50 -9.39
N THR A 180 17.62 -1.43 -9.13
CA THR A 180 17.76 -0.32 -10.08
C THR A 180 19.05 -0.52 -10.86
N LYS A 181 18.95 -0.79 -12.17
CA LYS A 181 20.13 -0.92 -13.03
C LYS A 181 20.24 0.24 -14.01
N LYS A 182 21.46 0.76 -14.13
CA LYS A 182 21.84 1.71 -15.17
C LYS A 182 22.15 0.95 -16.44
N ILE A 183 21.51 1.36 -17.52
CA ILE A 183 21.66 0.76 -18.85
C ILE A 183 22.31 1.77 -19.79
N ALA A 184 23.26 1.31 -20.60
CA ALA A 184 23.82 2.14 -21.66
C ALA A 184 22.79 2.33 -22.77
N ASN A 185 22.66 3.55 -23.32
CA ASN A 185 21.73 3.85 -24.42
C ASN A 185 21.85 2.88 -25.61
N THR A 186 23.06 2.38 -25.88
CA THR A 186 23.34 1.45 -26.97
C THR A 186 22.60 0.11 -26.84
N THR A 187 22.23 -0.30 -25.63
CA THR A 187 21.58 -1.59 -25.32
C THR A 187 20.21 -1.73 -25.99
N TYR A 188 19.55 -0.60 -26.27
CA TYR A 188 18.20 -0.56 -26.84
C TYR A 188 18.18 -0.28 -28.34
N ARG A 189 19.32 0.01 -28.97
CA ARG A 189 19.40 0.42 -30.39
C ARG A 189 19.54 -0.71 -31.40
N GLN A 190 19.93 -1.91 -30.97
CA GLN A 190 20.36 -3.00 -31.88
C GLN A 190 19.28 -4.06 -32.14
N LYS A 191 18.00 -3.68 -32.08
CA LYS A 191 16.88 -4.62 -32.02
C LYS A 191 15.84 -4.30 -33.09
N THR A 192 14.99 -5.27 -33.42
CA THR A 192 13.83 -5.09 -34.30
C THR A 192 13.00 -3.90 -33.82
N GLU A 193 12.64 -3.01 -34.74
CA GLU A 193 11.81 -1.85 -34.45
C GLU A 193 10.33 -2.23 -34.54
N THR A 194 9.55 -1.80 -33.55
CA THR A 194 8.08 -1.83 -33.64
C THR A 194 7.57 -0.48 -34.09
N ASP A 195 6.58 -0.51 -34.98
CA ASP A 195 5.94 0.67 -35.53
C ASP A 195 4.73 1.05 -34.66
N LEU A 196 4.84 2.17 -33.96
CA LEU A 196 3.79 2.65 -33.05
C LEU A 196 2.49 2.96 -33.81
N GLU A 197 2.57 3.43 -35.05
CA GLU A 197 1.38 3.72 -35.87
C GLU A 197 0.65 2.42 -36.21
N LYS A 198 1.38 1.34 -36.50
CA LYS A 198 0.77 0.02 -36.73
C LYS A 198 0.13 -0.57 -35.48
N LEU A 199 0.75 -0.35 -34.30
CA LEU A 199 0.13 -0.79 -33.05
C LEU A 199 -1.20 -0.09 -32.78
N GLN A 200 -1.31 1.19 -33.15
CA GLN A 200 -2.52 1.99 -33.00
C GLN A 200 -3.61 1.60 -34.02
N GLN A 201 -3.20 1.19 -35.22
CA GLN A 201 -4.13 0.69 -36.24
C GLN A 201 -4.83 -0.57 -35.73
N ASN A 202 -6.17 -0.54 -35.72
CA ASN A 202 -7.02 -1.63 -35.26
C ASN A 202 -6.82 -1.99 -33.78
N LEU A 203 -6.59 -1.00 -32.91
CA LEU A 203 -6.54 -1.22 -31.45
C LEU A 203 -7.78 -2.02 -31.00
N PRO A 204 -7.62 -3.14 -30.28
CA PRO A 204 -8.76 -3.89 -29.79
C PRO A 204 -9.55 -3.03 -28.81
N HIS A 205 -10.87 -2.96 -29.01
CA HIS A 205 -11.76 -2.37 -28.03
C HIS A 205 -11.91 -3.32 -26.84
N PHE A 206 -11.73 -2.80 -25.63
CA PHE A 206 -12.01 -3.53 -24.40
C PHE A 206 -13.24 -2.91 -23.73
N ASP A 207 -14.23 -3.71 -23.37
CA ASP A 207 -15.46 -3.27 -22.67
C ASP A 207 -15.21 -2.86 -21.19
N THR A 208 -14.00 -2.40 -20.84
CA THR A 208 -13.49 -2.43 -19.46
C THR A 208 -13.65 -1.15 -18.65
N GLU A 209 -14.10 -0.03 -19.23
CA GLU A 209 -13.82 1.27 -18.59
C GLU A 209 -14.51 1.53 -17.25
N HIS A 210 -15.79 1.17 -17.07
CA HIS A 210 -16.49 1.53 -15.83
C HIS A 210 -16.28 0.52 -14.69
N SER A 211 -16.42 -0.78 -14.97
CA SER A 211 -16.36 -1.79 -13.89
C SER A 211 -14.97 -1.91 -13.26
N GLU A 212 -13.90 -1.76 -14.03
CA GLU A 212 -12.54 -1.87 -13.50
C GLU A 212 -12.05 -0.60 -12.82
N LYS A 213 -12.37 0.58 -13.37
CA LYS A 213 -12.08 1.86 -12.71
C LYS A 213 -12.67 1.89 -11.30
N PHE A 214 -13.94 1.55 -11.18
CA PHE A 214 -14.64 1.50 -9.91
C PHE A 214 -14.03 0.47 -8.93
N LYS A 215 -13.67 -0.72 -9.43
CA LYS A 215 -12.98 -1.75 -8.62
C LYS A 215 -11.65 -1.22 -8.07
N LEU A 216 -10.86 -0.52 -8.88
CA LEU A 216 -9.55 0.01 -8.48
C LEU A 216 -9.66 1.16 -7.48
N ILE A 217 -10.66 2.04 -7.65
CA ILE A 217 -10.99 3.08 -6.67
C ILE A 217 -11.38 2.43 -5.33
N SER A 218 -12.24 1.41 -5.36
CA SER A 218 -12.66 0.68 -4.16
C SER A 218 -11.48 0.02 -3.44
N LEU A 219 -10.61 -0.70 -4.18
CA LEU A 219 -9.38 -1.30 -3.64
C LEU A 219 -8.44 -0.26 -3.04
N SER A 220 -8.30 0.90 -3.70
CA SER A 220 -7.49 2.01 -3.21
C SER A 220 -8.06 2.59 -1.90
N ARG A 221 -9.37 2.77 -1.78
CA ARG A 221 -10.02 3.21 -0.54
C ARG A 221 -9.90 2.19 0.60
N ILE A 222 -9.98 0.90 0.29
CA ILE A 222 -9.66 -0.18 1.25
C ILE A 222 -8.21 -0.04 1.72
N GLY A 223 -7.29 0.26 0.80
CA GLY A 223 -5.89 0.55 1.14
C GLY A 223 -5.73 1.71 2.11
N SER A 224 -6.41 2.84 1.88
CA SER A 224 -6.45 3.98 2.81
C SER A 224 -6.92 3.56 4.20
N LEU A 225 -8.04 2.85 4.27
CA LEU A 225 -8.63 2.39 5.53
C LEU A 225 -7.65 1.53 6.32
N LEU A 226 -7.05 0.55 5.65
CA LEU A 226 -6.09 -0.37 6.27
C LEU A 226 -4.84 0.36 6.78
N ALA A 227 -4.33 1.33 6.03
CA ALA A 227 -3.14 2.10 6.42
C ALA A 227 -3.40 3.01 7.62
N VAL A 228 -4.55 3.68 7.65
CA VAL A 228 -4.96 4.50 8.79
C VAL A 228 -5.20 3.65 10.02
N LEU A 229 -5.89 2.51 9.88
CA LEU A 229 -6.09 1.57 10.99
C LEU A 229 -4.76 1.06 11.54
N TYR A 230 -3.82 0.69 10.67
CA TYR A 230 -2.50 0.24 11.08
C TYR A 230 -1.75 1.33 11.87
N GLN A 231 -1.78 2.57 11.39
CA GLN A 231 -1.15 3.69 12.09
C GLN A 231 -1.79 3.93 13.46
N LEU A 232 -3.12 3.91 13.54
CA LEU A 232 -3.86 4.09 14.78
C LEU A 232 -3.73 2.88 15.73
N GLY A 233 -3.50 1.68 15.22
CA GLY A 233 -3.29 0.48 16.02
C GLY A 233 -1.99 0.50 16.84
N ASN A 234 -1.05 1.39 16.54
CA ASN A 234 0.09 1.65 17.44
C ASN A 234 -0.33 2.44 18.70
N GLN A 235 -1.48 3.12 18.68
CA GLN A 235 -1.96 3.98 19.77
C GLN A 235 -3.16 3.37 20.49
N TYR A 236 -4.06 2.73 19.73
CA TYR A 236 -5.38 2.32 20.20
C TYR A 236 -5.60 0.81 19.97
N ASP A 237 -5.86 0.09 21.06
CA ASP A 237 -6.13 -1.35 21.02
C ASP A 237 -7.38 -1.70 20.20
N PHE A 238 -8.35 -0.77 20.13
CA PHE A 238 -9.54 -0.93 19.30
C PHE A 238 -9.20 -1.03 17.81
N ALA A 239 -8.24 -0.24 17.31
CA ALA A 239 -7.82 -0.32 15.91
C ALA A 239 -7.13 -1.66 15.59
N ASN A 240 -6.35 -2.23 16.54
CA ASN A 240 -5.78 -3.57 16.37
C ASN A 240 -6.84 -4.66 16.27
N LYS A 241 -7.91 -4.58 17.09
CA LYS A 241 -9.03 -5.53 17.01
C LYS A 241 -9.72 -5.47 15.65
N LEU A 242 -9.88 -4.27 15.09
CA LEU A 242 -10.44 -4.10 13.75
C LEU A 242 -9.53 -4.70 12.67
N LEU A 243 -8.21 -4.43 12.72
CA LEU A 243 -7.25 -5.04 11.80
C LEU A 243 -7.23 -6.56 11.86
N ASP A 244 -7.18 -7.14 13.06
CA ASP A 244 -7.18 -8.60 13.23
C ASP A 244 -8.48 -9.22 12.67
N THR A 245 -9.61 -8.49 12.68
CA THR A 245 -10.87 -8.96 12.08
C THR A 245 -10.87 -8.82 10.55
N LEU A 246 -10.17 -7.83 10.02
CA LEU A 246 -10.00 -7.61 8.57
C LEU A 246 -8.98 -8.57 7.93
N ASP A 247 -8.03 -9.10 8.70
CA ASP A 247 -6.99 -10.06 8.27
C ASP A 247 -7.54 -11.51 8.11
N ALA A 248 -8.78 -11.79 8.54
CA ALA A 248 -9.35 -13.14 8.56
C ALA A 248 -9.81 -13.66 7.17
N ASP A 249 -8.87 -14.25 6.42
CA ASP A 249 -9.02 -15.28 5.38
C ASP A 249 -10.03 -15.13 4.22
N ASN A 250 -10.75 -14.01 4.06
CA ASN A 250 -11.56 -13.79 2.86
C ASN A 250 -11.90 -12.30 2.59
N PRO A 251 -11.37 -11.67 1.52
CA PRO A 251 -11.72 -10.32 1.10
C PRO A 251 -13.12 -10.21 0.48
N ALA A 252 -13.70 -11.31 -0.02
CA ALA A 252 -15.14 -11.35 -0.33
C ALA A 252 -15.99 -11.32 0.95
N LYS A 253 -15.36 -11.52 2.12
CA LYS A 253 -15.87 -11.18 3.45
C LYS A 253 -15.17 -9.95 4.04
N PHE A 254 -14.68 -9.00 3.22
CA PHE A 254 -14.49 -7.61 3.67
C PHE A 254 -15.89 -7.03 3.93
N SER A 255 -16.52 -7.58 4.95
CA SER A 255 -17.81 -7.24 5.46
C SER A 255 -17.45 -6.55 6.75
N LEU A 256 -17.34 -5.23 6.68
CA LEU A 256 -17.24 -4.37 7.85
C LEU A 256 -18.30 -4.76 8.89
N TYR A 257 -19.43 -5.31 8.43
CA TYR A 257 -20.44 -6.02 9.22
C TYR A 257 -19.83 -6.97 10.25
N GLN A 258 -18.94 -7.89 9.87
CA GLN A 258 -18.33 -8.85 10.78
C GLN A 258 -17.33 -8.19 11.74
N CYS A 259 -16.65 -7.12 11.29
CA CYS A 259 -15.67 -6.38 12.09
C CYS A 259 -16.30 -5.67 13.30
N PHE A 260 -17.54 -5.22 13.15
CA PHE A 260 -18.25 -4.47 14.19
C PHE A 260 -19.33 -5.31 14.91
N HIS A 261 -19.56 -6.57 14.50
CA HIS A 261 -20.52 -7.48 15.13
C HIS A 261 -19.93 -8.46 16.16
N HIS A 262 -18.62 -8.43 16.42
CA HIS A 262 -18.01 -9.41 17.34
C HIS A 262 -18.43 -9.29 18.81
N ASN A 263 -19.14 -8.23 19.19
CA ASN A 263 -19.80 -8.12 20.49
C ASN A 263 -21.17 -7.46 20.29
N GLU A 264 -22.21 -8.26 20.05
CA GLU A 264 -23.54 -8.15 20.71
C GLU A 264 -24.61 -8.93 19.94
N GLN A 265 -25.24 -9.87 20.64
CA GLN A 265 -26.51 -10.47 20.24
C GLN A 265 -27.62 -9.42 20.38
N LYS A 266 -27.72 -8.53 19.39
CA LYS A 266 -28.86 -7.69 18.96
C LYS A 266 -28.28 -6.75 17.92
N SER A 267 -28.97 -6.58 16.79
CA SER A 267 -28.54 -5.66 15.72
C SER A 267 -28.51 -4.22 16.25
N ASP A 268 -27.37 -3.76 16.79
CA ASP A 268 -27.17 -2.36 17.14
C ASP A 268 -27.37 -1.52 15.86
N PRO A 269 -28.37 -0.63 15.81
CA PRO A 269 -28.60 0.22 14.65
C PRO A 269 -27.38 1.07 14.27
N SER A 270 -26.52 1.39 15.23
CA SER A 270 -25.28 2.13 15.01
C SER A 270 -24.28 1.32 14.18
N VAL A 271 -24.16 0.02 14.43
CA VAL A 271 -23.29 -0.87 13.65
C VAL A 271 -23.78 -0.97 12.21
N HIS A 272 -25.09 -1.14 12.01
CA HIS A 272 -25.66 -1.14 10.66
C HIS A 272 -25.40 0.18 9.94
N LEU A 273 -25.65 1.32 10.59
CA LEU A 273 -25.41 2.65 10.03
C LEU A 273 -23.94 2.85 9.63
N LEU A 274 -22.99 2.46 10.48
CA LEU A 274 -21.57 2.52 10.19
C LEU A 274 -21.21 1.72 8.94
N ASN A 275 -21.74 0.50 8.81
CA ASN A 275 -21.46 -0.36 7.66
C ASN A 275 -22.01 0.19 6.36
N GLU A 276 -23.22 0.75 6.38
CA GLU A 276 -23.86 1.33 5.20
C GLU A 276 -23.10 2.57 4.72
N VAL A 277 -22.71 3.45 5.64
CA VAL A 277 -21.89 4.62 5.34
C VAL A 277 -20.54 4.21 4.74
N LEU A 278 -19.86 3.23 5.33
CA LEU A 278 -18.58 2.76 4.81
C LEU A 278 -18.72 2.03 3.48
N HIS A 279 -19.77 1.23 3.31
CA HIS A 279 -20.04 0.56 2.04
C HIS A 279 -20.26 1.60 0.94
N SER A 280 -21.06 2.63 1.20
CA SER A 280 -21.28 3.75 0.29
C SER A 280 -19.97 4.50 -0.02
N LEU A 281 -19.14 4.80 0.98
CA LEU A 281 -17.85 5.46 0.76
C LEU A 281 -16.84 4.61 -0.02
N ILE A 282 -16.82 3.29 0.16
CA ILE A 282 -15.84 2.42 -0.52
C ILE A 282 -16.33 2.08 -1.93
N PHE A 283 -17.60 1.67 -2.04
CA PHE A 283 -18.18 1.02 -3.20
C PHE A 283 -19.25 1.88 -3.91
N ASN A 284 -19.26 3.20 -3.77
CA ASN A 284 -20.03 4.07 -4.68
C ASN A 284 -19.09 5.04 -5.41
N GLU A 285 -19.49 5.42 -6.62
CA GLU A 285 -18.87 6.54 -7.33
C GLU A 285 -19.45 7.84 -6.78
N TYR A 286 -18.57 8.74 -6.33
CA TYR A 286 -18.94 10.07 -5.87
C TYR A 286 -17.79 11.05 -6.10
N THR A 287 -18.16 12.32 -6.23
CA THR A 287 -17.21 13.44 -6.30
C THR A 287 -17.05 14.13 -4.94
N ASP A 288 -18.04 14.02 -4.06
CA ASP A 288 -18.04 14.58 -2.71
C ASP A 288 -18.49 13.52 -1.70
N ALA A 289 -17.57 13.11 -0.84
CA ALA A 289 -17.83 12.12 0.19
C ALA A 289 -18.86 12.60 1.23
N LYS A 290 -18.88 13.89 1.57
CA LYS A 290 -19.86 14.43 2.53
C LYS A 290 -21.27 14.33 1.93
N ALA A 291 -21.42 14.70 0.66
CA ALA A 291 -22.69 14.57 -0.06
C ALA A 291 -23.14 13.10 -0.23
N GLU A 292 -22.19 12.20 -0.47
CA GLU A 292 -22.46 10.77 -0.56
C GLU A 292 -22.97 10.20 0.78
N ILE A 293 -22.31 10.55 1.90
CA ILE A 293 -22.79 10.14 3.23
C ILE A 293 -24.18 10.71 3.49
N LEU A 294 -24.45 11.98 3.18
CA LEU A 294 -25.80 12.55 3.36
C LEU A 294 -26.84 11.78 2.54
N THR A 295 -26.52 11.45 1.30
CA THR A 295 -27.39 10.69 0.39
C THR A 295 -27.64 9.28 0.93
N CYS A 296 -26.59 8.58 1.38
CA CYS A 296 -26.68 7.29 2.06
C CYS A 296 -27.60 7.37 3.28
N LEU A 297 -27.35 8.34 4.18
CA LEU A 297 -28.14 8.55 5.39
C LEU A 297 -29.61 8.85 5.05
N GLN A 298 -29.90 9.67 4.05
CA GLN A 298 -31.27 9.98 3.64
C GLN A 298 -32.01 8.73 3.14
N ASN A 299 -31.34 7.91 2.32
CA ASN A 299 -31.91 6.73 1.67
C ASN A 299 -32.01 5.50 2.59
N LEU A 300 -31.33 5.48 3.74
CA LEU A 300 -31.40 4.37 4.68
C LEU A 300 -32.79 4.26 5.30
N VAL A 301 -33.48 3.15 5.01
CA VAL A 301 -34.76 2.78 5.63
C VAL A 301 -34.46 2.02 6.92
N LEU A 302 -34.75 2.64 8.05
CA LEU A 302 -34.47 2.10 9.37
C LEU A 302 -35.77 1.98 10.18
N GLN A 303 -35.76 1.17 11.24
CA GLN A 303 -36.88 1.11 12.20
C GLN A 303 -37.17 2.51 12.80
N GLU A 304 -38.41 2.82 13.18
CA GLU A 304 -38.86 4.17 13.60
C GLU A 304 -37.93 4.86 14.61
N ASN A 305 -37.44 4.13 15.61
CA ASN A 305 -36.54 4.67 16.64
C ASN A 305 -35.19 5.14 16.10
N VAL A 306 -34.72 4.53 15.01
CA VAL A 306 -33.46 4.83 14.34
C VAL A 306 -33.65 5.95 13.31
N GLN A 307 -34.84 6.02 12.72
CA GLN A 307 -35.23 7.11 11.82
C GLN A 307 -35.22 8.47 12.54
N HIS A 308 -35.75 8.55 13.77
CA HIS A 308 -35.68 9.77 14.57
C HIS A 308 -34.25 10.22 14.90
N PHE A 309 -33.36 9.26 15.21
CA PHE A 309 -31.95 9.53 15.44
C PHE A 309 -31.25 10.07 14.18
N LYS A 310 -31.49 9.42 13.04
CA LYS A 310 -30.98 9.81 11.72
C LYS A 310 -31.41 11.23 11.32
N ASP A 311 -32.70 11.55 11.46
CA ASP A 311 -33.23 12.87 11.10
C ASP A 311 -32.71 13.97 12.02
N GLY A 312 -32.50 13.66 13.31
CA GLY A 312 -31.85 14.57 14.24
C GLY A 312 -30.38 14.81 13.88
N LEU A 313 -29.66 13.75 13.52
CA LEU A 313 -28.24 13.82 13.15
C LEU A 313 -28.05 14.65 11.88
N LEU A 314 -28.85 14.40 10.84
CA LEU A 314 -28.84 15.20 9.60
C LEU A 314 -29.03 16.69 9.88
N LYS A 315 -30.08 17.05 10.64
CA LYS A 315 -30.33 18.44 11.04
C LYS A 315 -29.15 19.07 11.79
N THR A 316 -28.41 18.28 12.56
CA THR A 316 -27.30 18.78 13.38
C THR A 316 -26.01 18.94 12.58
N ILE A 317 -25.78 18.04 11.61
CA ILE A 317 -24.69 18.17 10.64
C ILE A 317 -24.91 19.41 9.76
N GLU A 318 -26.14 19.61 9.28
CA GLU A 318 -26.52 20.71 8.38
C GLU A 318 -26.70 22.07 9.08
N SER A 319 -26.98 22.08 10.39
CA SER A 319 -27.20 23.32 11.14
C SER A 319 -25.96 24.21 11.11
N GLN A 320 -26.11 25.47 10.73
CA GLN A 320 -25.06 26.49 10.86
C GLN A 320 -25.09 27.21 12.22
N GLU A 321 -26.13 27.00 13.02
CA GLU A 321 -26.38 27.72 14.27
C GLU A 321 -25.64 27.11 15.47
N LEU A 322 -25.33 25.81 15.42
CA LEU A 322 -24.65 25.10 16.51
C LEU A 322 -23.13 25.15 16.34
N SER A 323 -22.41 25.48 17.42
CA SER A 323 -20.95 25.35 17.49
C SER A 323 -20.53 23.87 17.39
N PHE A 324 -19.26 23.61 17.08
CA PHE A 324 -18.74 22.24 16.99
C PHE A 324 -18.92 21.48 18.32
N GLU A 325 -18.64 22.13 19.45
CA GLU A 325 -18.79 21.58 20.79
C GLU A 325 -20.25 21.26 21.09
N GLN A 326 -21.17 22.17 20.75
CA GLN A 326 -22.60 21.95 20.92
C GLN A 326 -23.11 20.77 20.09
N ARG A 327 -22.56 20.55 18.88
CA ARG A 327 -22.88 19.38 18.05
C ARG A 327 -22.38 18.08 18.69
N LEU A 328 -21.16 18.09 19.25
CA LEU A 328 -20.59 16.93 19.94
C LEU A 328 -21.37 16.59 21.23
N GLU A 329 -21.73 17.59 22.03
CA GLU A 329 -22.52 17.40 23.25
C GLU A 329 -23.91 16.84 22.95
N LYS A 330 -24.53 17.28 21.85
CA LYS A 330 -25.84 16.78 21.41
C LYS A 330 -25.79 15.33 20.92
N TYR A 331 -24.63 14.85 20.45
CA TYR A 331 -24.44 13.52 19.87
C TYR A 331 -23.24 12.78 20.49
N PRO A 332 -23.31 12.41 21.78
CA PRO A 332 -22.18 11.86 22.52
C PRO A 332 -21.83 10.41 22.16
N ASN A 333 -22.67 9.71 21.38
CA ASN A 333 -22.37 8.37 20.91
C ASN A 333 -21.19 8.41 19.91
N ALA A 334 -20.31 7.41 19.99
CA ALA A 334 -19.07 7.38 19.22
C ALA A 334 -19.29 7.54 17.71
N LEU A 335 -20.32 6.87 17.17
CA LEU A 335 -20.63 6.95 15.74
C LEU A 335 -21.16 8.34 15.34
N SER A 336 -22.15 8.86 16.04
CA SER A 336 -22.71 10.18 15.71
C SER A 336 -21.68 11.30 15.90
N ALA A 337 -20.87 11.23 16.96
CA ALA A 337 -19.78 12.16 17.18
C ALA A 337 -18.74 12.07 16.05
N SER A 338 -18.42 10.86 15.58
CA SER A 338 -17.47 10.66 14.48
C SER A 338 -17.97 11.25 13.16
N LEU A 339 -19.27 11.17 12.87
CA LEU A 339 -19.88 11.83 11.71
C LEU A 339 -19.83 13.35 11.88
N VAL A 340 -20.19 13.91 13.03
CA VAL A 340 -20.03 15.36 13.30
C VAL A 340 -18.60 15.82 13.04
N ILE A 341 -17.60 15.06 13.49
CA ILE A 341 -16.18 15.35 13.27
C ILE A 341 -15.81 15.29 11.79
N PHE A 342 -16.23 14.23 11.09
CA PHE A 342 -15.97 14.07 9.66
C PHE A 342 -16.56 15.23 8.83
N PHE A 343 -17.76 15.70 9.14
CA PHE A 343 -18.34 16.85 8.44
C PHE A 343 -17.66 18.17 8.80
N ALA A 344 -17.15 18.30 10.03
CA ALA A 344 -16.49 19.52 10.51
C ALA A 344 -14.99 19.63 10.15
N LYS A 345 -14.34 18.55 9.71
CA LYS A 345 -12.90 18.52 9.44
C LYS A 345 -12.60 17.93 8.07
N ASP A 346 -11.65 18.54 7.36
CA ASP A 346 -11.32 18.16 5.99
C ASP A 346 -10.07 17.27 5.90
N ASN A 347 -9.43 16.91 7.02
CA ASN A 347 -8.29 16.00 7.05
C ASN A 347 -8.09 15.26 8.38
N LEU A 348 -7.38 14.12 8.35
CA LEU A 348 -7.04 13.32 9.55
C LEU A 348 -6.31 14.13 10.61
N LYS A 349 -5.40 15.03 10.20
CA LYS A 349 -4.66 15.86 11.16
C LYS A 349 -5.61 16.74 11.97
N GLY A 350 -6.64 17.28 11.34
CA GLY A 350 -7.72 18.02 11.99
C GLY A 350 -8.50 17.14 12.95
N ILE A 351 -8.86 15.92 12.54
CA ILE A 351 -9.57 14.94 13.38
C ILE A 351 -8.76 14.62 14.64
N LEU A 352 -7.48 14.28 14.50
CA LEU A 352 -6.61 13.94 15.63
C LEU A 352 -6.32 15.14 16.54
N SER A 353 -6.24 16.35 15.97
CA SER A 353 -6.10 17.58 16.74
C SER A 353 -7.33 17.84 17.62
N GLU A 354 -8.54 17.66 17.09
CA GLU A 354 -9.76 17.79 17.89
C GLU A 354 -9.90 16.68 18.93
N ALA A 355 -9.48 15.47 18.60
CA ALA A 355 -9.44 14.36 19.54
C ALA A 355 -8.62 14.69 20.79
N ALA A 356 -7.44 15.29 20.60
CA ALA A 356 -6.58 15.73 21.69
C ALA A 356 -7.20 16.87 22.52
N LYS A 357 -7.87 17.83 21.87
CA LYS A 357 -8.50 18.97 22.57
C LYS A 357 -9.72 18.57 23.41
N HIS A 358 -10.56 17.67 22.88
CA HIS A 358 -11.85 17.32 23.48
C HIS A 358 -11.83 15.99 24.24
N ASN A 359 -10.65 15.36 24.39
CA ASN A 359 -10.48 14.07 25.06
C ASN A 359 -11.49 13.02 24.57
N LEU A 360 -11.60 12.91 23.25
CA LEU A 360 -12.58 12.02 22.62
C LEU A 360 -12.26 10.55 22.91
N LYS A 361 -13.29 9.72 22.99
CA LYS A 361 -13.12 8.27 23.16
C LYS A 361 -12.39 7.66 21.94
N PRO A 362 -11.53 6.65 22.13
CA PRO A 362 -10.81 5.97 21.05
C PRO A 362 -11.71 5.54 19.88
N GLU A 363 -12.90 5.02 20.17
CA GLU A 363 -13.86 4.57 19.16
C GLU A 363 -14.31 5.72 18.25
N THR A 364 -14.61 6.89 18.82
CA THR A 364 -14.99 8.09 18.07
C THR A 364 -13.88 8.52 17.11
N ILE A 365 -12.64 8.53 17.61
CA ILE A 365 -11.45 8.92 16.84
C ILE A 365 -11.24 7.95 15.67
N ILE A 366 -11.32 6.65 15.96
CA ILE A 366 -11.11 5.60 14.98
C ILE A 366 -12.20 5.61 13.92
N TYR A 367 -13.48 5.74 14.28
CA TYR A 367 -14.55 5.84 13.28
C TYR A 367 -14.42 7.07 12.38
N ALA A 368 -14.10 8.23 12.94
CA ALA A 368 -13.91 9.46 12.17
C ALA A 368 -12.73 9.32 11.19
N ALA A 369 -11.64 8.70 11.66
CA ALA A 369 -10.47 8.43 10.84
C ALA A 369 -10.76 7.41 9.73
N ILE A 370 -11.55 6.36 10.00
CA ILE A 370 -11.95 5.38 8.99
C ILE A 370 -12.85 6.02 7.93
N PHE A 371 -13.81 6.88 8.29
CA PHE A 371 -14.63 7.59 7.30
C PHE A 371 -13.78 8.45 6.37
N PHE A 372 -12.81 9.19 6.93
CA PHE A 372 -11.88 9.97 6.13
C PHE A 372 -10.97 9.10 5.26
N ALA A 373 -10.51 7.97 5.78
CA ALA A 373 -9.70 7.04 4.99
C ALA A 373 -10.51 6.44 3.84
N ALA A 374 -11.75 6.00 4.10
CA ALA A 374 -12.65 5.44 3.10
C ALA A 374 -13.10 6.48 2.04
N SER A 375 -13.07 7.78 2.38
CA SER A 375 -13.48 8.84 1.45
C SER A 375 -12.46 9.15 0.35
N GLN A 376 -11.22 8.65 0.45
CA GLN A 376 -10.16 8.99 -0.51
C GLN A 376 -9.34 7.77 -0.95
N PRO A 377 -8.82 7.77 -2.19
CA PRO A 377 -7.87 6.77 -2.64
C PRO A 377 -6.58 6.73 -1.80
N PHE A 378 -5.95 5.57 -1.73
CA PHE A 378 -4.72 5.36 -0.96
C PHE A 378 -3.63 6.34 -1.33
N PHE A 379 -3.43 6.66 -2.61
CA PHE A 379 -2.36 7.59 -3.02
C PHE A 379 -2.56 9.02 -2.51
N GLU A 380 -3.80 9.46 -2.19
CA GLU A 380 -4.10 10.81 -1.68
C GLU A 380 -3.86 10.99 -0.18
N LEU A 381 -3.83 9.87 0.56
CA LEU A 381 -3.61 9.91 2.01
C LEU A 381 -2.24 10.54 2.36
N ASP A 382 -2.17 11.29 3.46
CA ASP A 382 -0.93 11.93 3.91
C ASP A 382 0.14 10.87 4.24
N ARG A 383 1.40 11.13 3.84
CA ARG A 383 2.55 10.23 4.03
C ARG A 383 2.73 9.74 5.46
N ASN A 384 2.32 10.52 6.46
CA ASN A 384 2.44 10.16 7.88
C ASN A 384 1.54 8.97 8.27
N TYR A 385 0.54 8.65 7.44
CA TYR A 385 -0.38 7.52 7.64
C TYR A 385 -0.09 6.37 6.69
N LYS A 386 1.09 6.35 6.04
CA LYS A 386 1.51 5.31 5.10
C LYS A 386 2.85 4.71 5.49
N PRO A 387 2.92 3.95 6.60
CA PRO A 387 4.18 3.33 7.02
C PRO A 387 4.70 2.42 5.90
N ARG A 388 5.96 2.62 5.49
CA ARG A 388 6.55 1.94 4.32
C ARG A 388 6.44 0.42 4.36
N ILE A 389 6.72 -0.18 5.52
CA ILE A 389 6.60 -1.63 5.75
C ILE A 389 5.16 -2.10 5.51
N PHE A 390 4.19 -1.33 6.01
CA PHE A 390 2.78 -1.63 5.82
C PHE A 390 2.35 -1.45 4.37
N THR A 391 2.77 -0.35 3.74
CA THR A 391 2.43 -0.06 2.35
C THR A 391 2.84 -1.21 1.46
N LEU A 392 4.04 -1.76 1.59
CA LEU A 392 4.49 -2.88 0.75
C LEU A 392 3.57 -4.10 0.85
N LYS A 393 3.28 -4.52 2.09
CA LYS A 393 2.38 -5.66 2.32
C LYS A 393 0.95 -5.39 1.91
N LEU A 394 0.48 -4.16 2.12
CA LEU A 394 -0.80 -3.71 1.62
C LEU A 394 -0.82 -3.76 0.09
N THR A 395 0.28 -3.38 -0.56
CA THR A 395 0.35 -3.37 -2.01
C THR A 395 0.33 -4.79 -2.56
N GLU A 396 1.11 -5.69 -1.98
CA GLU A 396 1.06 -7.12 -2.28
C GLU A 396 -0.35 -7.69 -2.06
N TYR A 397 -1.02 -7.29 -0.98
CA TYR A 397 -2.39 -7.70 -0.66
C TYR A 397 -3.39 -7.21 -1.72
N LEU A 398 -3.41 -5.91 -2.03
CA LEU A 398 -4.29 -5.32 -3.05
C LEU A 398 -4.03 -5.90 -4.45
N SER A 399 -2.76 -6.19 -4.73
CA SER A 399 -2.30 -6.87 -5.95
C SER A 399 -2.88 -8.28 -6.06
N ALA A 400 -2.79 -9.03 -4.97
CA ALA A 400 -3.42 -10.34 -4.85
C ALA A 400 -4.91 -10.22 -5.13
N LEU A 401 -5.65 -9.34 -4.44
CA LEU A 401 -7.09 -9.13 -4.68
C LEU A 401 -7.44 -8.83 -6.14
N ASN A 402 -6.55 -8.18 -6.88
CA ASN A 402 -6.81 -7.83 -8.26
C ASN A 402 -6.55 -8.97 -9.25
N ILE A 403 -5.51 -9.79 -9.04
CA ILE A 403 -5.03 -10.78 -10.02
C ILE A 403 -5.23 -12.24 -9.57
N SER A 404 -5.24 -12.54 -8.28
CA SER A 404 -5.23 -13.92 -7.75
C SER A 404 -6.14 -14.10 -6.53
N ASN A 405 -6.36 -15.34 -6.10
CA ASN A 405 -7.03 -15.62 -4.83
C ASN A 405 -6.04 -15.95 -3.70
N ASN A 406 -4.75 -15.63 -3.87
CA ASN A 406 -3.73 -15.91 -2.85
C ASN A 406 -3.72 -14.81 -1.79
N PHE A 407 -4.00 -15.15 -0.54
CA PHE A 407 -4.02 -14.17 0.55
C PHE A 407 -2.64 -13.92 1.12
N ILE A 408 -2.37 -12.64 1.37
CA ILE A 408 -1.15 -12.18 2.04
C ILE A 408 -1.57 -11.60 3.37
N LYS A 409 -0.95 -12.12 4.43
CA LYS A 409 -1.21 -11.66 5.79
C LYS A 409 -0.67 -10.25 5.98
N LEU A 410 -1.50 -9.36 6.52
CA LEU A 410 -1.06 -8.00 6.83
C LEU A 410 -0.10 -8.03 8.04
N PRO A 411 0.94 -7.18 8.07
CA PRO A 411 1.85 -7.13 9.20
C PRO A 411 1.13 -6.57 10.42
N LYS A 412 1.40 -7.14 11.60
CA LYS A 412 0.83 -6.64 12.86
C LYS A 412 1.42 -5.28 13.21
N THR A 413 0.67 -4.44 13.91
CA THR A 413 1.21 -3.19 14.47
C THR A 413 2.29 -3.48 15.50
N LEU A 414 3.19 -2.51 15.76
CA LEU A 414 4.23 -2.68 16.78
C LEU A 414 3.62 -2.92 18.16
N LEU A 415 2.55 -2.20 18.49
CA LEU A 415 1.83 -2.40 19.75
C LEU A 415 1.28 -3.84 19.85
N SER A 416 0.62 -4.36 18.80
CA SER A 416 0.10 -5.73 18.78
C SER A 416 1.22 -6.78 18.89
N LEU A 417 2.35 -6.54 18.21
CA LEU A 417 3.51 -7.41 18.23
C LEU A 417 4.15 -7.49 19.62
N LEU A 418 4.34 -6.33 20.26
CA LEU A 418 4.98 -6.17 21.57
C LEU A 418 4.03 -6.47 22.73
N SER A 419 2.72 -6.55 22.49
CA SER A 419 1.73 -6.93 23.51
C SER A 419 1.72 -8.44 23.82
N LYS A 420 2.50 -9.25 23.11
CA LYS A 420 2.71 -10.69 23.42
C LYS A 420 3.75 -10.91 24.50
N GLU A 421 3.75 -12.08 25.12
CA GLU A 421 4.83 -12.47 26.05
C GLU A 421 6.19 -12.46 25.35
N TRP A 422 7.21 -11.96 26.06
CA TRP A 422 8.56 -11.81 25.53
C TRP A 422 9.46 -12.93 26.03
N THR A 423 10.31 -13.42 25.15
CA THR A 423 11.46 -14.24 25.56
C THR A 423 12.51 -13.37 26.26
N THR A 424 13.38 -13.98 27.08
CA THR A 424 14.50 -13.26 27.72
C THR A 424 15.43 -12.59 26.69
N ALA A 425 15.55 -13.15 25.48
CA ALA A 425 16.33 -12.55 24.39
C ALA A 425 15.68 -11.28 23.84
N GLN A 426 14.36 -11.30 23.67
CA GLN A 426 13.57 -10.14 23.22
C GLN A 426 13.58 -9.01 24.26
N GLU A 427 13.45 -9.35 25.55
CA GLU A 427 13.52 -8.38 26.64
C GLU A 427 14.90 -7.68 26.69
N LYS A 428 15.99 -8.47 26.66
CA LYS A 428 17.36 -7.94 26.59
C LYS A 428 17.59 -7.05 25.37
N TYR A 429 17.01 -7.42 24.23
CA TYR A 429 17.11 -6.66 23.01
C TYR A 429 16.40 -5.31 23.12
N LEU A 430 15.15 -5.28 23.58
CA LEU A 430 14.45 -4.02 23.83
C LEU A 430 15.18 -3.14 24.86
N LEU A 431 15.81 -3.74 25.88
CA LEU A 431 16.56 -2.99 26.90
C LEU A 431 17.76 -2.28 26.25
N SER A 432 18.44 -2.96 25.33
CA SER A 432 19.55 -2.37 24.59
C SER A 432 19.11 -1.19 23.71
N ILE A 433 17.94 -1.30 23.07
CA ILE A 433 17.34 -0.19 22.30
C ILE A 433 17.04 0.99 23.23
N VAL A 434 16.31 0.77 24.32
CA VAL A 434 15.90 1.86 25.22
C VAL A 434 17.11 2.62 25.76
N LYS A 435 18.18 1.91 26.14
CA LYS A 435 19.46 2.51 26.55
C LYS A 435 20.12 3.31 25.45
N GLN A 436 20.14 2.77 24.23
CA GLN A 436 20.78 3.43 23.08
C GLN A 436 20.07 4.73 22.69
N TYR A 437 18.73 4.75 22.76
CA TYR A 437 17.93 5.90 22.32
C TYR A 437 17.63 6.90 23.44
N ASN A 438 18.15 6.67 24.64
CA ASN A 438 18.09 7.56 25.80
C ASN A 438 16.68 8.12 26.06
N HIS A 439 15.67 7.25 25.90
CA HIS A 439 14.28 7.60 26.18
C HIS A 439 14.14 7.75 27.69
N SER A 440 14.37 8.97 28.18
CA SER A 440 14.33 9.37 29.59
C SER A 440 13.01 9.09 30.31
N ASN A 441 11.98 8.67 29.58
CA ASN A 441 10.63 8.43 30.07
C ASN A 441 10.27 6.94 30.19
N ILE A 442 11.13 6.02 29.73
CA ILE A 442 10.88 4.59 29.90
C ILE A 442 11.41 4.19 31.28
N SER A 443 10.50 3.91 32.23
CA SER A 443 10.91 3.50 33.57
C SER A 443 11.57 2.12 33.53
N LEU A 444 12.89 2.11 33.68
CA LEU A 444 13.65 0.91 33.95
C LEU A 444 13.50 0.60 35.44
N ASP A 445 12.89 -0.53 35.77
CA ASP A 445 12.91 -1.04 37.12
C ASP A 445 14.33 -1.50 37.43
N THR A 446 15.00 -0.77 38.32
CA THR A 446 16.34 -1.13 38.78
C THR A 446 16.20 -2.09 39.95
N ILE A 447 16.32 -3.39 39.69
CA ILE A 447 16.26 -4.42 40.71
C ILE A 447 17.66 -4.66 41.25
N VAL A 448 17.83 -4.40 42.54
CA VAL A 448 19.08 -4.70 43.24
C VAL A 448 19.01 -6.11 43.80
N ASN A 449 19.82 -7.03 43.27
CA ASN A 449 19.84 -8.43 43.72
C ASN A 449 20.61 -8.54 45.04
N LEU A 450 19.86 -8.44 46.15
CA LEU A 450 20.39 -8.51 47.50
C LEU A 450 21.15 -9.82 47.78
N ASN A 451 20.77 -10.94 47.17
CA ASN A 451 21.47 -12.21 47.37
C ASN A 451 22.88 -12.22 46.75
N LYS A 452 23.08 -11.50 45.63
CA LYS A 452 24.42 -11.28 45.07
C LYS A 452 25.23 -10.33 45.95
N LEU A 453 24.61 -9.26 46.44
CA LEU A 453 25.24 -8.32 47.39
C LEU A 453 25.67 -8.99 48.71
N LEU A 454 24.86 -9.92 49.21
CA LEU A 454 25.10 -10.62 50.47
C LEU A 454 26.16 -11.72 50.34
N LYS A 455 26.47 -12.21 49.14
CA LYS A 455 27.54 -13.21 48.92
C LYS A 455 28.93 -12.64 49.19
N ASP A 456 29.14 -11.35 48.92
CA ASP A 456 30.41 -10.66 49.07
C ASP A 456 30.39 -9.67 50.28
N GLY A 457 29.37 -9.80 51.13
CA GLY A 457 29.17 -8.98 52.33
C GLY A 457 29.43 -9.75 53.63
N GLU A 458 29.98 -9.07 54.63
CA GLU A 458 30.17 -9.60 55.98
C GLU A 458 29.29 -8.80 56.95
N ILE A 459 28.50 -9.45 57.81
CA ILE A 459 27.78 -8.74 58.88
C ILE A 459 28.74 -8.55 60.06
N LYS A 460 29.06 -7.30 60.39
CA LYS A 460 29.87 -6.89 61.55
C LYS A 460 29.13 -5.83 62.34
N ASP A 461 29.11 -5.98 63.67
CA ASP A 461 28.47 -5.02 64.60
C ASP A 461 27.00 -4.69 64.27
N GLY A 462 26.25 -5.69 63.79
CA GLY A 462 24.86 -5.52 63.35
C GLY A 462 24.69 -4.73 62.05
N ARG A 463 25.78 -4.47 61.31
CA ARG A 463 25.80 -3.77 60.03
C ARG A 463 26.35 -4.66 58.92
N LEU A 464 25.84 -4.53 57.70
CA LEU A 464 26.34 -5.26 56.53
C LEU A 464 27.51 -4.49 55.91
N HIS A 465 28.71 -5.07 55.94
CA HIS A 465 29.93 -4.53 55.33
C HIS A 465 30.18 -5.23 53.99
N LEU A 466 30.02 -4.48 52.91
CA LEU A 466 30.27 -4.94 51.54
C LEU A 466 31.74 -4.66 51.16
N LYS A 467 32.53 -5.68 50.80
CA LYS A 467 33.93 -5.49 50.36
C LYS A 467 34.06 -5.78 48.86
N ASN A 468 34.66 -4.86 48.10
CA ASN A 468 34.96 -5.02 46.66
C ASN A 468 33.76 -5.39 45.77
N ILE A 469 32.56 -4.92 46.09
CA ILE A 469 31.38 -5.22 45.28
C ILE A 469 31.34 -4.29 44.07
N ASN A 470 31.36 -4.89 42.88
CA ASN A 470 30.95 -4.18 41.68
C ASN A 470 29.41 -4.06 41.70
N ILE A 471 28.91 -2.92 42.15
CA ILE A 471 27.47 -2.63 42.28
C ILE A 471 26.74 -2.87 40.94
N GLU A 472 27.40 -2.59 39.81
CA GLU A 472 26.83 -2.82 38.47
C GLU A 472 26.50 -4.29 38.20
N GLN A 473 27.22 -5.24 38.82
CA GLN A 473 26.95 -6.68 38.69
C GLN A 473 25.77 -7.16 39.56
N CYS A 474 25.35 -6.33 40.52
CA CYS A 474 24.24 -6.59 41.42
C CYS A 474 22.95 -5.88 41.00
N ILE A 475 23.02 -5.01 40.00
CA ILE A 475 21.89 -4.32 39.42
C ILE A 475 21.37 -5.14 38.23
N GLU A 476 20.11 -5.54 38.29
CA GLU A 476 19.35 -6.09 37.18
C GLU A 476 18.29 -5.07 36.79
N GLU A 477 18.45 -4.44 35.64
CA GLU A 477 17.41 -3.58 35.08
C GLU A 477 16.38 -4.45 34.35
N LYS A 478 15.10 -4.22 34.65
CA LYS A 478 13.98 -4.85 33.98
C LYS A 478 13.05 -3.80 33.39
N PHE A 479 12.28 -4.23 32.41
CA PHE A 479 11.18 -3.43 31.88
C PHE A 479 9.99 -3.48 32.83
N ASP A 480 9.45 -2.31 33.19
CA ASP A 480 8.00 -2.25 33.39
C ASP A 480 7.34 -2.33 32.01
N ARG A 481 6.87 -3.53 31.68
CA ARG A 481 6.23 -3.81 30.39
C ARG A 481 4.95 -2.99 30.19
N GLN A 482 4.19 -2.70 31.24
CA GLN A 482 2.95 -1.93 31.11
C GLN A 482 3.25 -0.47 30.81
N ILE A 483 4.19 0.13 31.55
CA ILE A 483 4.63 1.51 31.32
C ILE A 483 5.28 1.63 29.94
N PHE A 484 6.14 0.67 29.55
CA PHE A 484 6.73 0.67 28.21
C PHE A 484 5.68 0.65 27.10
N LEU A 485 4.68 -0.24 27.18
CA LEU A 485 3.62 -0.31 26.18
C LEU A 485 2.74 0.95 26.17
N GLN A 486 2.58 1.63 27.31
CA GLN A 486 1.89 2.93 27.37
C GLN A 486 2.70 4.04 26.72
N GLU A 487 4.00 4.12 27.00
CA GLU A 487 4.92 5.09 26.38
C GLU A 487 5.05 4.85 24.88
N LEU A 488 5.07 3.59 24.44
CA LEU A 488 5.13 3.21 23.02
C LEU A 488 4.01 3.86 22.20
N LYS A 489 2.83 4.04 22.78
CA LYS A 489 1.67 4.70 22.12
C LYS A 489 1.97 6.16 21.76
N ASN A 490 2.90 6.79 22.45
CA ASN A 490 3.25 8.21 22.31
C ASN A 490 4.61 8.43 21.62
N ILE A 491 5.40 7.37 21.42
CA ILE A 491 6.73 7.47 20.82
C ILE A 491 6.63 7.33 19.29
N VAL A 492 7.30 8.24 18.59
CA VAL A 492 7.56 8.10 17.15
C VAL A 492 8.76 7.18 16.99
N ILE A 493 8.53 5.96 16.51
CA ILE A 493 9.57 4.98 16.20
C ILE A 493 10.00 5.19 14.76
N ASP A 494 11.29 5.40 14.52
CA ASP A 494 11.79 5.48 13.16
C ASP A 494 11.73 4.12 12.45
N GLU A 495 11.64 4.14 11.12
CA GLU A 495 11.47 2.95 10.30
C GLU A 495 12.60 1.92 10.47
N LYS A 496 13.83 2.38 10.66
CA LYS A 496 14.98 1.49 10.81
C LYS A 496 14.84 0.71 12.10
N LEU A 497 14.50 1.40 13.19
CA LEU A 497 14.27 0.78 14.49
C LEU A 497 13.07 -0.18 14.44
N GLU A 498 11.97 0.21 13.78
CA GLU A 498 10.81 -0.66 13.59
C GLU A 498 11.19 -1.97 12.86
N MET A 499 11.95 -1.89 11.76
CA MET A 499 12.41 -3.09 11.04
C MET A 499 13.29 -3.99 11.92
N GLU A 500 14.18 -3.41 12.73
CA GLU A 500 15.04 -4.18 13.62
C GLU A 500 14.23 -4.87 14.73
N ILE A 501 13.21 -4.21 15.28
CA ILE A 501 12.25 -4.81 16.23
C ILE A 501 11.49 -5.96 15.56
N ARG A 502 10.91 -5.74 14.37
CA ARG A 502 10.15 -6.79 13.66
C ARG A 502 10.95 -8.05 13.42
N LYS A 503 12.21 -7.95 12.96
CA LYS A 503 13.12 -9.09 12.77
C LYS A 503 13.36 -9.94 14.02
N LYS A 504 13.09 -9.41 15.22
CA LYS A 504 13.27 -10.10 16.50
C LYS A 504 11.97 -10.66 17.08
N PHE A 505 10.82 -10.18 16.62
CA PHE A 505 9.52 -10.46 17.22
C PHE A 505 8.52 -11.14 16.28
N GLU A 506 8.71 -11.01 14.96
CA GLU A 506 8.08 -11.82 13.92
C GLU A 506 8.94 -13.04 13.61
#